data_AF-A0A7J8Z358-F1
#
_entry.id   AF-A0A7J8Z358-F1
#
_cell.length_a   1.000
_cell.length_b   1.000
_cell.length_c   1.000
_cell.angle_alpha   90.00
_cell.angle_beta   90.00
_cell.angle_gamma   90.00
#
_symmetry.space_group_name_H-M   'P 1'
#
loop_
_entity.id
_entity.type
_entity.pdbx_description
1 polymer ?
#
loop_
_entity_poly.entity_id
_entity_poly.type
_entity_poly.pdbx_seq_one_letter_code
_entity_poly.pdbx_strand_id
1 'polypeptide(L)'
;IRISPFANRLSFDAPPAVQRLRCLANYEALRFSSPILSLGETLVARMKERSANSGGKYLSVHLRFEEDMVAFSCCVFDGGELEKEDMKKARERGWKGKFTKPGRVIRPGAIRINGKCPLTPLEVVTTRISTVASVIIYLIFCCT
;
A
#
# COMPACT_ATOMS: atom_id res chain seq x y z
N ILE A 1 25.32 15.34 11.39
CA ILE A 1 24.11 15.99 10.81
C ILE A 1 22.98 14.95 10.84
N ARG A 2 21.99 15.11 11.72
CA ARG A 2 20.78 14.26 11.71
C ARG A 2 19.89 14.75 10.58
N ILE A 3 19.75 13.93 9.53
CA ILE A 3 18.75 14.15 8.48
C ILE A 3 17.43 13.61 9.05
N SER A 4 16.48 14.49 9.34
CA SER A 4 15.11 14.09 9.73
C SER A 4 14.49 13.23 8.62
N PRO A 5 13.69 12.19 8.96
CA PRO A 5 13.05 11.35 7.95
C PRO A 5 12.16 12.23 7.08
N PHE A 6 12.45 12.27 5.76
CA PHE A 6 11.74 12.96 4.68
C PHE A 6 10.65 13.96 5.10
N ALA A 7 11.04 15.01 5.84
CA ALA A 7 10.14 16.09 6.18
C ALA A 7 10.04 17.00 4.94
N ASN A 8 9.02 16.76 4.12
CA ASN A 8 8.63 17.64 3.04
C ASN A 8 8.41 19.04 3.65
N ARG A 9 9.35 19.98 3.44
CA ARG A 9 9.38 21.32 4.09
C ARG A 9 8.29 22.27 3.57
N LEU A 10 7.39 21.79 2.72
CA LEU A 10 6.26 22.55 2.19
C LEU A 10 4.97 22.09 2.88
N SER A 11 4.17 23.04 3.38
CA SER A 11 2.89 22.79 4.06
C SER A 11 1.99 21.85 3.25
N PHE A 12 1.26 20.97 3.95
CA PHE A 12 0.19 20.17 3.33
C PHE A 12 -0.99 21.04 2.92
N ASP A 13 -1.14 22.21 3.53
CA ASP A 13 -2.11 23.23 3.15
C ASP A 13 -1.56 24.09 2.00
N ALA A 14 -1.84 23.67 0.78
CA ALA A 14 -1.63 24.47 -0.43
C ALA A 14 -2.84 24.30 -1.36
N PRO A 15 -3.16 25.30 -2.20
CA PRO A 15 -4.27 25.20 -3.15
C PRO A 15 -4.14 23.96 -4.06
N PRO A 16 -5.24 23.32 -4.47
CA PRO A 16 -5.20 22.05 -5.22
C PRO A 16 -4.34 22.08 -6.49
N ALA A 17 -4.30 23.21 -7.20
CA ALA A 17 -3.45 23.38 -8.39
C ALA A 17 -1.95 23.31 -8.05
N VAL A 18 -1.55 23.96 -6.95
CA VAL A 18 -0.17 23.94 -6.46
C VAL A 18 0.21 22.54 -5.98
N GLN A 19 -0.72 21.84 -5.32
CA GLN A 19 -0.49 20.46 -4.90
C GLN A 19 -0.29 19.50 -6.07
N ARG A 20 -1.09 19.64 -7.14
CA ARG A 20 -0.92 18.83 -8.36
C ARG A 20 0.43 19.09 -9.02
N LEU A 21 0.81 20.35 -9.18
CA LEU A 21 2.12 20.72 -9.73
C LEU A 21 3.26 20.16 -8.89
N ARG A 22 3.16 20.24 -7.55
CA ARG A 22 4.15 19.67 -6.63
C ARG A 22 4.29 18.16 -6.79
N CYS A 23 3.18 17.43 -6.85
CA CYS A 23 3.20 15.98 -7.05
C CYS A 23 3.85 15.61 -8.38
N LEU A 24 3.50 16.33 -9.46
CA LEU A 24 4.10 16.11 -10.78
C LEU A 24 5.60 16.40 -10.78
N ALA A 25 6.02 17.53 -10.23
CA ALA A 25 7.44 17.90 -10.15
C ALA A 25 8.26 16.88 -9.34
N ASN A 26 7.74 16.44 -8.19
CA ASN A 26 8.39 15.40 -7.39
C ASN A 26 8.44 14.06 -8.12
N TYR A 27 7.36 13.69 -8.83
CA TYR A 27 7.32 12.45 -9.62
C TYR A 27 8.37 12.46 -10.73
N GLU A 28 8.48 13.58 -11.46
CA GLU A 28 9.46 13.72 -12.54
C GLU A 28 10.90 13.73 -12.03
N ALA A 29 11.15 14.38 -10.88
CA ALA A 29 12.45 14.44 -10.25
C ALA A 29 12.88 13.11 -9.60
N LEU A 30 11.93 12.27 -9.19
CA LEU A 30 12.22 10.99 -8.55
C LEU A 30 12.61 9.94 -9.60
N ARG A 31 13.89 9.90 -9.93
CA ARG A 31 14.48 8.92 -10.85
C ARG A 31 15.27 7.88 -10.05
N PHE A 32 15.07 6.60 -10.39
CA PHE A 32 15.88 5.52 -9.83
C PHE A 32 17.34 5.67 -10.25
N SER A 33 18.27 5.25 -9.39
CA SER A 33 19.67 5.14 -9.77
C SER A 33 19.84 4.10 -10.87
N SER A 34 20.87 4.25 -11.71
CA SER A 34 21.09 3.36 -12.86
C SER A 34 21.09 1.86 -12.50
N PRO A 35 21.69 1.41 -11.37
CA PRO A 35 21.63 0.00 -10.98
C PRO A 35 20.20 -0.49 -10.69
N ILE A 36 19.37 0.33 -10.04
CA ILE A 36 17.99 -0.05 -9.69
C ILE A 36 17.13 -0.07 -10.96
N LEU A 37 17.32 0.90 -11.86
CA LEU A 37 16.61 0.96 -13.12
C LEU A 37 16.91 -0.27 -13.98
N SER A 38 18.19 -0.61 -14.15
CA SER A 38 18.64 -1.78 -14.92
C SER A 38 18.08 -3.09 -14.37
N LEU A 39 18.06 -3.23 -13.04
CA LEU A 39 17.45 -4.39 -12.38
C LEU A 39 15.93 -4.44 -12.63
N GLY A 40 15.24 -3.30 -12.52
CA GLY A 40 13.82 -3.18 -12.77
C GLY A 40 13.45 -3.55 -14.22
N GLU A 41 14.20 -3.04 -15.19
CA GLU A 41 14.03 -3.38 -16.61
C GLU A 41 14.22 -4.87 -16.88
N THR A 42 15.24 -5.48 -16.26
CA THR A 42 15.51 -6.91 -16.36
C THR A 42 14.33 -7.73 -15.79
N LEU A 43 13.79 -7.33 -14.64
CA LEU A 43 12.63 -7.99 -14.04
C LEU A 43 11.41 -7.88 -14.96
N VAL A 44 11.13 -6.69 -15.51
CA VAL A 44 10.02 -6.47 -16.44
C VAL A 44 10.17 -7.27 -17.72
N ALA A 45 11.37 -7.36 -18.28
CA ALA A 45 11.63 -8.18 -19.47
C ALA A 45 11.29 -9.66 -19.21
N ARG A 46 11.75 -10.21 -18.07
CA ARG A 46 11.44 -11.59 -17.65
C ARG A 46 9.95 -11.82 -17.43
N MET A 47 9.24 -10.84 -16.86
CA MET A 47 7.79 -10.92 -16.70
C MET A 47 7.07 -11.02 -18.04
N LYS A 48 7.44 -10.16 -19.00
CA LYS A 48 6.84 -10.12 -20.33
C LYS A 48 7.09 -11.42 -21.10
N GLU A 49 8.30 -11.96 -21.01
CA GLU A 49 8.67 -13.25 -21.61
C GLU A 49 7.82 -14.39 -21.03
N ARG A 50 7.71 -14.49 -19.70
CA ARG A 50 6.87 -15.50 -19.05
C ARG A 50 5.38 -15.33 -19.32
N SER A 51 4.97 -14.11 -19.68
CA SER A 51 3.59 -13.76 -20.05
C SER A 51 3.38 -13.75 -21.57
N ALA A 52 4.26 -14.36 -22.36
CA ALA A 52 4.16 -14.38 -23.82
C ALA A 52 2.83 -14.96 -24.32
N ASN A 53 2.33 -16.01 -23.66
CA ASN A 53 1.03 -16.63 -23.95
C ASN A 53 -0.16 -15.66 -23.70
N SER A 54 0.07 -14.60 -22.92
CA SER A 54 -0.89 -13.54 -22.59
C SER A 54 -0.65 -12.25 -23.40
N GLY A 55 0.14 -12.31 -24.48
CA GLY A 55 0.54 -11.15 -25.28
C GLY A 55 1.51 -10.21 -24.55
N GLY A 56 2.31 -10.73 -23.61
CA GLY A 56 3.26 -9.96 -22.82
C GLY A 56 2.63 -9.04 -21.78
N LYS A 57 1.31 -9.18 -21.51
CA LYS A 57 0.59 -8.42 -20.49
C LYS A 57 0.78 -9.05 -19.12
N TYR A 58 1.07 -8.24 -18.12
CA TYR A 58 1.19 -8.67 -16.73
C TYR A 58 0.50 -7.67 -15.79
N LEU A 59 0.03 -8.17 -14.65
CA LEU A 59 -0.47 -7.34 -13.56
C LEU A 59 0.53 -7.37 -12.39
N SER A 60 0.93 -6.19 -11.92
CA SER A 60 1.72 -6.03 -10.69
C SER A 60 0.82 -5.56 -9.56
N VAL A 61 0.86 -6.27 -8.43
CA VAL A 61 0.08 -5.94 -7.23
C VAL A 61 1.03 -5.77 -6.06
N HIS A 62 0.93 -4.62 -5.39
CA HIS A 62 1.62 -4.35 -4.14
C HIS A 62 0.66 -4.62 -2.97
N LEU A 63 0.95 -5.68 -2.22
CA LEU A 63 0.17 -6.07 -1.05
C LEU A 63 0.84 -5.50 0.19
N ARG A 64 0.10 -4.67 0.95
CA ARG A 64 0.54 -4.19 2.26
C ARG A 64 -0.37 -4.79 3.34
N PHE A 65 -0.18 -6.07 3.60
CA PHE A 65 -0.91 -6.85 4.61
C PHE A 65 0.00 -7.15 5.80
N GLU A 66 0.55 -6.09 6.38
CA GLU A 66 1.42 -6.14 7.56
C GLU A 66 0.59 -5.82 8.82
N GLU A 67 1.04 -6.29 10.00
CA GLU A 67 0.32 -6.11 11.28
C GLU A 67 -0.02 -4.63 11.55
N ASP A 68 0.91 -3.71 11.23
CA ASP A 68 0.73 -2.27 11.39
C ASP A 68 -0.43 -1.75 10.54
N MET A 69 -0.55 -2.20 9.29
CA MET A 69 -1.59 -1.78 8.36
C MET A 69 -2.94 -2.37 8.67
N VAL A 70 -2.96 -3.66 9.01
CA VAL A 70 -4.15 -4.35 9.46
C VAL A 70 -4.69 -3.64 10.70
N ALA A 71 -3.85 -3.38 11.70
CA ALA A 71 -4.20 -2.64 12.91
C ALA A 71 -4.68 -1.20 12.60
N PHE A 72 -3.96 -0.47 11.74
CA PHE A 72 -4.26 0.92 11.41
C PHE A 72 -5.60 1.08 10.67
N SER A 73 -5.89 0.17 9.74
CA SER A 73 -7.11 0.21 8.93
C SER A 73 -8.39 0.10 9.76
N CYS A 74 -8.28 -0.49 10.96
CA CYS A 74 -9.42 -0.78 11.85
C CYS A 74 -10.52 -1.62 11.19
N CYS A 75 -10.18 -2.35 10.14
CA CYS A 75 -11.05 -3.30 9.48
C CYS A 75 -11.19 -4.58 10.32
N VAL A 76 -12.24 -5.35 10.03
CA VAL A 76 -12.43 -6.68 10.62
C VAL A 76 -12.14 -7.70 9.53
N PHE A 77 -11.27 -8.65 9.88
CA PHE A 77 -10.87 -9.78 9.06
C PHE A 77 -11.35 -11.09 9.70
N ASP A 78 -11.10 -12.20 9.03
CA ASP A 78 -11.72 -13.49 9.32
C ASP A 78 -10.97 -14.32 10.39
N GLY A 79 -9.98 -13.77 11.09
CA GLY A 79 -9.21 -14.45 12.15
C GLY A 79 -9.85 -14.44 13.54
N GLY A 80 -11.11 -14.04 13.65
CA GLY A 80 -11.93 -14.19 14.86
C GLY A 80 -11.60 -13.20 15.99
N GLU A 81 -12.00 -13.54 17.23
CA GLU A 81 -11.85 -12.65 18.39
C GLU A 81 -10.39 -12.49 18.86
N LEU A 82 -9.57 -13.53 18.70
CA LEU A 82 -8.14 -13.48 19.02
C LEU A 82 -7.43 -12.41 18.17
N GLU A 83 -7.62 -12.43 16.85
CA GLU A 83 -7.07 -11.42 15.95
C GLU A 83 -7.56 -10.01 16.33
N LYS A 84 -8.85 -9.84 16.63
CA LYS A 84 -9.40 -8.55 17.03
C LYS A 84 -8.73 -7.97 18.27
N GLU A 85 -8.47 -8.81 19.27
CA GLU A 85 -7.82 -8.41 20.51
C GLU A 85 -6.35 -8.07 20.29
N ASP A 86 -5.63 -8.89 19.52
CA ASP A 86 -4.25 -8.62 19.15
C ASP A 86 -4.12 -7.33 18.35
N MET A 87 -5.05 -7.05 17.42
CA MET A 87 -5.10 -5.78 16.70
C MET A 87 -5.44 -4.58 17.59
N LYS A 88 -6.22 -4.74 18.66
CA LYS A 88 -6.40 -3.66 19.67
C LYS A 88 -5.08 -3.37 20.39
N LYS A 89 -4.37 -4.41 20.83
CA LYS A 89 -3.05 -4.27 21.46
C LYS A 89 -2.03 -3.63 20.52
N ALA A 90 -1.99 -4.05 19.26
CA ALA A 90 -1.13 -3.49 18.23
C ALA A 90 -1.42 -2.00 17.99
N ARG A 91 -2.70 -1.62 17.91
CA ARG A 91 -3.13 -0.21 17.80
C ARG A 91 -2.66 0.63 18.97
N GLU A 92 -2.77 0.10 20.18
CA GLU A 92 -2.35 0.81 21.39
C GLU A 92 -0.83 0.97 21.45
N ARG A 93 -0.07 -0.10 21.14
CA ARG A 93 1.39 -0.05 21.06
C ARG A 93 1.88 0.95 20.00
N GLY A 94 1.31 0.93 18.81
CA GLY A 94 1.77 1.72 17.67
C GLY A 94 1.35 3.19 17.69
N TRP A 95 0.12 3.49 18.13
CA TRP A 95 -0.47 4.83 18.00
C TRP A 95 -1.06 5.41 19.28
N LYS A 96 -0.81 4.80 20.45
CA LYS A 96 -1.08 5.33 21.80
C LYS A 96 -2.41 6.10 21.91
N GLY A 97 -3.51 5.36 21.88
CA GLY A 97 -4.85 5.93 22.02
C GLY A 97 -5.39 6.77 20.85
N LYS A 98 -4.69 6.87 19.69
CA LYS A 98 -5.20 7.58 18.49
C LYS A 98 -6.58 7.11 18.04
N PHE A 99 -6.88 5.83 18.26
CA PHE A 99 -8.11 5.18 17.82
C PHE A 99 -9.18 5.09 18.91
N THR A 100 -8.83 5.38 20.17
CA THR A 100 -9.72 5.34 21.34
C THR A 100 -10.12 6.73 21.84
N LYS A 101 -9.80 7.79 21.09
CA LYS A 101 -10.17 9.17 21.45
C LYS A 101 -11.69 9.35 21.56
N PRO A 102 -12.18 10.11 22.56
CA PRO A 102 -13.58 10.46 22.67
C PRO A 102 -14.11 11.10 21.39
N GLY A 103 -15.29 10.67 20.93
CA GLY A 103 -15.93 11.17 19.70
C GLY A 103 -15.50 10.47 18.40
N ARG A 104 -14.51 9.56 18.44
CA ARG A 104 -14.11 8.80 17.25
C ARG A 104 -14.89 7.50 17.13
N VAL A 105 -15.80 7.43 16.16
CA VAL A 105 -16.57 6.20 15.86
C VAL A 105 -15.90 5.44 14.72
N ILE A 106 -15.45 4.23 15.01
CA ILE A 106 -14.88 3.32 14.00
C ILE A 106 -16.00 2.47 13.45
N ARG A 107 -16.23 2.54 12.13
CA ARG A 107 -17.22 1.71 11.41
C ARG A 107 -16.51 0.82 10.39
N PRO A 108 -16.10 -0.41 10.77
CA PRO A 108 -15.29 -1.27 9.91
C PRO A 108 -15.91 -1.53 8.53
N GLY A 109 -17.23 -1.75 8.46
CA GLY A 109 -17.93 -2.00 7.20
C GLY A 109 -17.85 -0.82 6.22
N ALA A 110 -18.03 0.41 6.71
CA ALA A 110 -17.91 1.62 5.88
C ALA A 110 -16.46 1.85 5.41
N ILE A 111 -15.47 1.49 6.22
CA ILE A 111 -14.05 1.60 5.85
C ILE A 111 -13.73 0.63 4.70
N ARG A 112 -14.28 -0.60 4.75
CA ARG A 112 -14.09 -1.62 3.71
C ARG A 112 -14.72 -1.22 2.38
N ILE A 113 -15.96 -0.74 2.40
CA ILE A 113 -16.65 -0.26 1.19
C ILE A 113 -15.91 0.92 0.55
N ASN A 114 -15.30 1.79 1.37
CA ASN A 114 -14.51 2.92 0.89
C ASN A 114 -13.10 2.54 0.37
N GLY A 115 -12.77 1.24 0.29
CA GLY A 115 -11.48 0.76 -0.24
C GLY A 115 -10.28 1.08 0.65
N LYS A 116 -10.48 1.30 1.95
CA LYS A 116 -9.40 1.65 2.89
C LYS A 116 -8.85 0.45 3.67
N CYS A 117 -9.44 -0.73 3.49
CA CYS A 117 -8.92 -1.97 4.06
C CYS A 117 -7.88 -2.60 3.13
N PRO A 118 -6.77 -3.15 3.67
CA PRO A 118 -5.91 -4.01 2.89
C PRO A 118 -6.67 -5.26 2.46
N LEU A 119 -6.38 -5.76 1.25
CA LEU A 119 -7.01 -6.96 0.70
C LEU A 119 -6.55 -8.21 1.44
N THR A 120 -7.47 -9.12 1.75
CA THR A 120 -7.10 -10.44 2.27
C THR A 120 -6.49 -11.31 1.18
N PRO A 121 -5.66 -12.31 1.53
CA PRO A 121 -5.14 -13.26 0.55
C PRO A 121 -6.24 -13.92 -0.29
N LEU A 122 -7.41 -14.20 0.33
CA LEU A 122 -8.56 -14.77 -0.37
C LEU A 122 -9.15 -13.79 -1.39
N GLU A 123 -9.32 -12.51 -1.03
CA GLU A 123 -9.83 -11.48 -1.95
C GLU A 123 -8.89 -11.27 -3.15
N VAL A 124 -7.58 -11.32 -2.94
CA VAL A 124 -6.59 -11.20 -4.03
C VAL A 124 -6.74 -12.34 -5.04
N VAL A 125 -7.05 -13.55 -4.57
CA VAL A 125 -7.25 -14.72 -5.44
C VAL A 125 -8.61 -14.69 -6.15
N THR A 126 -9.67 -14.25 -5.45
CA THR A 126 -11.04 -14.24 -5.98
C THR A 126 -11.35 -13.05 -6.89
N THR A 127 -10.68 -11.92 -6.70
CA THR A 127 -10.83 -10.77 -7.61
C THR A 127 -10.41 -11.17 -9.03
N ARG A 128 -11.00 -10.53 -10.05
CA ARG A 128 -10.71 -10.75 -11.49
C ARG A 128 -9.24 -10.53 -11.89
N ILE A 129 -8.34 -10.32 -10.93
CA ILE A 129 -6.90 -10.52 -11.05
C ILE A 129 -6.59 -11.85 -11.75
N SER A 130 -7.34 -12.92 -11.46
CA SER A 130 -7.25 -14.24 -12.12
C SER A 130 -7.64 -14.27 -13.61
N THR A 131 -8.29 -13.23 -14.16
CA THR A 131 -8.61 -13.16 -15.60
C THR A 131 -7.43 -12.69 -16.44
N VAL A 132 -6.39 -12.15 -15.82
CA VAL A 132 -5.10 -11.91 -16.46
C VAL A 132 -4.31 -13.20 -16.32
N ALA A 133 -4.03 -13.88 -17.44
CA ALA A 133 -3.31 -15.15 -17.45
C ALA A 133 -1.87 -15.08 -16.89
N SER A 134 -1.41 -13.90 -16.49
CA SER A 134 -0.11 -13.68 -15.85
C SER A 134 -0.20 -12.58 -14.77
N VAL A 135 -0.44 -12.99 -13.54
CA VAL A 135 -0.39 -12.13 -12.34
C VAL A 135 0.93 -12.38 -11.64
N ILE A 136 1.72 -11.32 -11.44
CA ILE A 136 3.00 -11.44 -10.75
C ILE A 136 2.95 -10.51 -9.54
N ILE A 137 2.86 -11.13 -8.36
CA ILE A 137 2.76 -10.42 -7.08
C ILE A 137 4.17 -9.99 -6.68
N TYR A 138 4.36 -8.69 -6.47
CA TYR A 138 5.61 -8.14 -5.97
C TYR A 138 5.39 -7.54 -4.59
N LEU A 139 6.12 -8.07 -3.61
CA LEU A 139 6.29 -7.43 -2.31
C LEU A 139 7.31 -6.31 -2.48
N ILE A 140 6.85 -5.12 -2.88
CA ILE A 140 7.69 -3.93 -2.90
C ILE A 140 7.75 -3.44 -1.45
N PHE A 141 8.87 -3.62 -0.77
CA PHE A 141 9.14 -2.85 0.44
C PHE A 141 9.19 -1.37 0.05
N CYS A 142 8.16 -0.63 0.43
CA CYS A 142 8.16 0.81 0.27
C CYS A 142 9.23 1.36 1.21
N CYS A 143 10.35 1.84 0.68
CA CYS A 143 11.26 2.69 1.44
C CYS A 143 10.53 4.01 1.74
N THR A 144 9.80 4.04 2.85
CA THR A 144 9.33 5.27 3.51
C THR A 144 10.29 5.68 4.61
#